data_AF-A0A2S9HS38-F1
#
_entry.id   AF-A0A2S9HS38-F1
#
_cell.length_a   1.000
_cell.length_b   1.000
_cell.length_c   1.000
_cell.angle_alpha   90.00
_cell.angle_beta   90.00
_cell.angle_gamma   90.00
#
_symmetry.space_group_name_H-M   'P 1'
#
loop_
_entity.id
_entity.type
_entity.pdbx_description
1 polymer ?
#
loop_
_entity_poly.entity_id
_entity_poly.type
_entity_poly.pdbx_seq_one_letter_code
_entity_poly.pdbx_strand_id
1 'polypeptide(L)'
;MITEIRKTISGTEYWDNEKKKSLFVPTGEEPGFEVTVNPESMIADKELATGGYYTANNEGQVIGESGTELILSNKTVKELREYADELDIEIPADVKKKEDIIELLS
;
A
#
# COMPACT_ATOMS: atom_id res chain seq x y z
N MET A 1 -14.61 -6.85 -14.56
CA MET A 1 -14.52 -7.28 -13.14
C MET A 1 -15.67 -6.70 -12.32
N ILE A 2 -16.24 -7.50 -11.42
CA ILE A 2 -17.30 -7.05 -10.50
C ILE A 2 -16.80 -7.25 -9.07
N THR A 3 -16.76 -6.19 -8.27
CA THR A 3 -16.18 -6.22 -6.91
C THR A 3 -17.21 -5.78 -5.88
N GLU A 4 -17.24 -6.44 -4.72
CA GLU A 4 -18.02 -5.99 -3.57
C GLU A 4 -17.49 -4.62 -3.10
N ILE A 5 -18.39 -3.63 -2.95
CA ILE A 5 -18.02 -2.29 -2.47
C ILE A 5 -18.64 -1.96 -1.12
N ARG A 6 -19.76 -2.61 -0.75
CA ARG A 6 -20.42 -2.42 0.55
C ARG A 6 -21.32 -3.60 0.88
N LYS A 7 -21.36 -3.94 2.16
CA LYS A 7 -22.35 -4.86 2.75
C LYS A 7 -23.19 -4.15 3.79
N THR A 8 -24.50 -4.38 3.76
CA THR A 8 -25.47 -3.78 4.69
C THR A 8 -26.45 -4.85 5.19
N ILE A 9 -27.34 -4.48 6.12
CA ILE A 9 -28.41 -5.37 6.58
C ILE A 9 -29.40 -5.74 5.47
N SER A 10 -29.58 -4.86 4.47
CA SER A 10 -30.54 -5.05 3.38
C SER A 10 -29.98 -5.87 2.22
N GLY A 11 -28.65 -5.89 2.05
CA GLY A 11 -28.00 -6.60 0.97
C GLY A 11 -26.56 -6.14 0.73
N THR A 12 -26.00 -6.60 -0.38
CA THR A 12 -24.63 -6.34 -0.80
C THR A 12 -24.61 -5.53 -2.09
N GLU A 13 -23.85 -4.44 -2.11
CA GLU A 13 -23.61 -3.60 -3.28
C GLU A 13 -22.29 -3.97 -3.93
N TYR A 14 -22.31 -4.06 -5.27
CA TYR A 14 -21.15 -4.38 -6.11
C TYR A 14 -20.94 -3.31 -7.16
N TRP A 15 -19.71 -3.15 -7.61
CA TRP A 15 -19.34 -2.28 -8.73
C TRP A 15 -18.96 -3.09 -9.96
N ASP A 16 -19.66 -2.87 -11.07
CA ASP A 16 -19.36 -3.45 -12.38
C ASP A 16 -18.43 -2.51 -13.17
N ASN A 17 -17.16 -2.88 -13.29
CA ASN A 17 -16.16 -2.07 -13.98
C ASN A 17 -16.33 -2.00 -15.50
N GLU A 18 -17.00 -2.98 -16.11
CA GLU A 18 -17.22 -3.02 -17.56
C GLU A 18 -18.42 -2.17 -17.94
N LYS A 19 -19.52 -2.31 -17.19
CA LYS A 19 -20.76 -1.57 -17.44
C LYS A 19 -20.84 -0.22 -16.71
N LYS A 20 -19.85 0.09 -15.87
CA LYS A 20 -19.74 1.33 -15.09
C LYS A 20 -21.00 1.64 -14.27
N LYS A 21 -21.48 0.64 -13.52
CA LYS A 21 -22.70 0.77 -12.71
C LYS A 21 -22.64 -0.02 -11.42
N SER A 22 -23.46 0.38 -10.46
CA SER A 22 -23.69 -0.38 -9.23
C SER A 22 -24.71 -1.50 -9.47
N LEU A 23 -24.47 -2.65 -8.81
CA LEU A 23 -25.38 -3.79 -8.74
C LEU A 23 -25.74 -4.01 -7.26
N PHE A 24 -26.98 -4.38 -6.98
CA PHE A 24 -27.44 -4.68 -5.62
C PHE A 24 -28.01 -6.10 -5.57
N VAL A 25 -27.58 -6.86 -4.57
CA VAL A 25 -28.09 -8.21 -4.28
C VAL A 25 -28.70 -8.20 -2.87
N PRO A 26 -30.01 -8.48 -2.72
CA PRO A 26 -30.67 -8.54 -1.41
C PRO A 26 -30.04 -9.56 -0.46
N THR A 27 -30.17 -9.32 0.85
CA THR A 27 -29.74 -10.28 1.87
C THR A 27 -30.47 -11.62 1.69
N GLY A 28 -29.72 -12.72 1.62
CA GLY A 28 -30.23 -14.07 1.43
C GLY A 28 -30.30 -14.54 -0.02
N GLU A 29 -29.97 -13.66 -0.98
CA GLU A 29 -29.82 -14.03 -2.39
C GLU A 29 -28.34 -14.17 -2.77
N GLU A 30 -28.05 -15.09 -3.68
CA GLU A 30 -26.72 -15.22 -4.28
C GLU A 30 -26.60 -14.33 -5.53
N PRO A 31 -25.43 -13.72 -5.79
CA PRO A 31 -25.21 -12.95 -7.00
C PRO A 31 -25.32 -13.83 -8.26
N GLY A 32 -26.12 -13.40 -9.24
CA GLY A 32 -26.22 -14.04 -10.55
C GLY A 32 -25.03 -13.74 -11.49
N PHE A 33 -23.89 -13.36 -10.94
CA PHE A 33 -22.69 -12.97 -11.67
C PHE A 33 -21.45 -13.38 -10.86
N GLU A 34 -20.33 -13.55 -11.55
CA GLU A 34 -19.05 -13.86 -10.91
C GLU A 34 -18.51 -12.64 -10.16
N VAL A 35 -18.24 -12.83 -8.86
CA VAL A 35 -17.67 -11.79 -8.00
C VAL A 35 -16.16 -11.98 -7.94
N THR A 36 -15.44 -10.93 -8.32
CA THR A 36 -13.99 -10.85 -8.16
C THR A 36 -13.65 -10.57 -6.69
N VAL A 37 -13.08 -11.56 -6.01
CA VAL A 37 -12.59 -11.45 -4.63
C VAL A 37 -11.09 -11.15 -4.68
N ASN A 38 -10.64 -10.13 -3.94
CA ASN A 38 -9.24 -9.69 -3.89
C ASN A 38 -8.63 -9.37 -5.28
N PRO A 39 -9.17 -8.39 -6.03
CA PRO A 39 -8.56 -7.96 -7.27
C PRO A 39 -7.12 -7.47 -7.02
N GLU A 40 -6.24 -7.61 -8.00
CA GLU A 40 -4.84 -7.16 -7.91
C GLU A 40 -4.72 -5.69 -7.50
N SER A 41 -5.66 -4.84 -7.94
CA SER A 41 -5.73 -3.43 -7.54
C SER A 41 -5.97 -3.20 -6.04
N MET A 42 -6.43 -4.21 -5.30
CA MET A 42 -6.60 -4.19 -3.83
C MET A 42 -5.43 -4.83 -3.10
N ILE A 43 -4.50 -5.48 -3.81
CA ILE A 43 -3.27 -5.97 -3.20
C ILE A 43 -2.35 -4.77 -3.07
N ALA A 44 -2.17 -4.28 -1.84
CA ALA A 44 -1.08 -3.35 -1.56
C ALA A 44 0.22 -4.08 -1.92
N ASP A 45 0.96 -3.51 -2.87
CA ASP A 45 2.23 -4.07 -3.32
C ASP A 45 3.13 -4.23 -2.10
N LYS A 46 3.48 -5.47 -1.72
CA LYS A 46 4.09 -5.78 -0.42
C LYS A 46 5.49 -5.16 -0.29
N GLU A 47 6.17 -4.94 -1.42
CA GLU A 47 7.44 -4.23 -1.48
C GLU A 47 7.25 -2.70 -1.33
N LEU A 48 6.07 -2.18 -1.68
CA LEU A 48 5.72 -0.75 -1.67
C LEU A 48 4.79 -0.34 -0.52
N ALA A 49 4.32 -1.30 0.29
CA ALA A 49 3.53 -1.08 1.51
C ALA A 49 4.42 -0.63 2.68
N THR A 50 5.52 0.04 2.37
CA THR A 50 6.26 0.85 3.31
C THR A 50 5.45 2.15 3.45
N GLY A 51 4.85 2.38 4.62
CA GLY A 51 3.81 3.39 4.91
C GLY A 51 4.10 4.86 4.56
N GLY A 52 4.24 5.15 3.27
CA GLY A 52 4.31 6.48 2.70
C GLY A 52 3.04 6.87 1.95
N TYR A 53 2.88 8.18 1.71
CA TYR A 53 1.77 8.66 0.90
C TYR A 53 2.06 8.43 -0.59
N TYR A 54 1.16 7.69 -1.24
CA TYR A 54 1.18 7.44 -2.67
C TYR A 54 0.95 8.74 -3.44
N THR A 55 1.90 9.14 -4.29
CA THR A 55 1.68 10.20 -5.28
C THR A 55 1.93 9.63 -6.67
N ALA A 56 0.87 9.42 -7.44
CA ALA A 56 0.98 9.06 -8.85
C ALA A 56 1.06 10.33 -9.70
N ASN A 57 2.21 10.59 -10.30
CA ASN A 57 2.37 11.57 -11.39
C ASN A 57 2.44 10.84 -12.74
N ASN A 58 2.20 11.57 -13.84
CA ASN A 58 2.07 11.02 -15.21
C ASN A 58 3.35 10.35 -15.77
N GLU A 59 4.44 10.30 -15.00
CA GLU A 59 5.75 9.76 -15.40
C GLU A 59 6.12 8.47 -14.65
N GLY A 60 5.31 8.01 -13.68
CA GLY A 60 5.56 6.78 -12.95
C GLY A 60 5.03 6.80 -11.50
N GLN A 61 5.19 5.67 -10.81
CA GLN A 61 4.88 5.52 -9.39
C GLN A 61 5.98 6.18 -8.56
N VAL A 62 5.64 7.15 -7.71
CA VAL A 62 6.62 7.86 -6.85
C VAL A 62 6.15 7.80 -5.39
N ILE A 63 7.05 7.35 -4.50
CA ILE A 63 6.89 7.46 -3.05
C ILE A 63 7.29 8.88 -2.67
N GLY A 64 6.38 9.67 -2.09
CA GLY A 64 6.71 11.03 -1.66
C GLY A 64 7.71 11.04 -0.49
N GLU A 65 8.56 12.08 -0.42
CA GLU A 65 9.63 12.26 0.59
C GLU A 65 9.15 12.03 2.04
N SER A 66 7.96 12.54 2.39
CA SER A 66 7.36 12.38 3.73
C SER A 66 7.02 10.93 4.08
N GLY A 67 6.89 10.05 3.08
CA GLY A 67 6.58 8.65 3.28
C GLY A 67 7.80 7.86 3.71
N THR A 68 8.88 7.94 2.93
CA THR A 68 10.16 7.27 3.19
C THR A 68 10.69 7.59 4.58
N GLU A 69 10.68 8.87 4.97
CA GLU A 69 11.13 9.30 6.30
C GLU A 69 10.25 8.76 7.45
N LEU A 70 8.92 8.66 7.26
CA LEU A 70 8.02 8.05 8.24
C LEU A 70 8.29 6.55 8.44
N ILE A 71 8.69 5.84 7.38
CA ILE A 71 9.02 4.41 7.47
C ILE A 71 10.35 4.22 8.19
N LEU A 72 11.37 4.97 7.77
CA LEU A 72 12.70 4.90 8.37
C LEU A 72 12.65 5.32 9.85
N SER A 73 11.84 6.31 10.21
CA SER A 73 11.62 6.72 11.60
C SER A 73 10.87 5.69 12.45
N ASN A 74 10.19 4.69 11.87
CA ASN A 74 9.61 3.56 12.62
C ASN A 74 10.60 2.41 12.86
N LYS A 75 11.67 2.30 12.06
CA LYS A 75 12.71 1.27 12.22
C LYS A 75 13.63 1.55 13.41
N THR A 76 14.18 0.52 14.00
CA THR A 76 15.27 0.63 14.98
C THR A 76 16.61 0.91 14.27
N VAL A 77 17.63 1.35 15.01
CA VAL A 77 18.98 1.60 14.46
C VAL A 77 19.57 0.35 13.81
N LYS A 78 19.27 -0.85 14.33
CA LYS A 78 19.72 -2.12 13.74
C LYS A 78 19.06 -2.36 12.39
N GLU A 79 17.75 -2.21 12.31
CA GLU A 79 16.97 -2.39 11.08
C GLU A 79 17.31 -1.34 10.02
N LEU A 80 17.69 -0.12 10.44
CA LEU A 80 18.19 0.91 9.51
C LEU A 80 19.55 0.54 8.92
N ARG A 81 20.43 -0.10 9.71
CA ARG A 81 21.73 -0.58 9.22
C ARG A 81 21.59 -1.78 8.29
N GLU A 82 20.72 -2.72 8.62
CA GLU A 82 20.39 -3.83 7.73
C GLU A 82 19.79 -3.33 6.41
N TYR A 83 18.90 -2.35 6.47
CA TYR A 83 18.35 -1.71 5.26
C TYR A 83 19.40 -0.97 4.44
N ALA A 84 20.39 -0.33 5.08
CA ALA A 84 21.52 0.28 4.39
C ALA A 84 22.39 -0.77 3.68
N ASP A 85 22.66 -1.90 4.33
CA ASP A 85 23.41 -3.01 3.74
C ASP A 85 22.67 -3.61 2.53
N GLU A 86 21.34 -3.72 2.58
CA GLU A 86 20.49 -4.15 1.44
C GLU A 86 20.58 -3.18 0.25
N LEU A 87 20.82 -1.89 0.51
CA LEU A 87 21.00 -0.86 -0.50
C LEU A 87 22.47 -0.65 -0.92
N ASP A 88 23.39 -1.47 -0.42
CA ASP A 88 24.85 -1.30 -0.58
C ASP A 88 25.36 0.08 -0.09
N ILE A 89 24.73 0.65 0.95
CA ILE A 89 25.11 1.91 1.60
C ILE A 89 25.87 1.62 2.90
N GLU A 90 27.15 1.98 2.95
CA GLU A 90 27.96 1.84 4.16
C GLU A 90 27.70 2.99 5.15
N ILE A 91 27.06 2.70 6.29
CA ILE A 91 26.88 3.68 7.38
C ILE A 91 28.11 3.65 8.30
N PRO A 92 28.88 4.75 8.42
CA PRO A 92 30.05 4.79 9.29
C PRO A 92 29.73 4.40 10.74
N ALA A 93 30.68 3.74 11.41
CA ALA A 93 30.52 3.31 12.80
C ALA A 93 30.34 4.49 13.78
N ASP A 94 30.79 5.68 13.38
CA ASP A 94 30.68 6.91 14.17
C ASP A 94 29.27 7.50 14.14
N VAL A 95 28.45 7.17 13.13
CA VAL A 95 27.07 7.62 13.00
C VAL A 95 26.17 6.73 13.86
N LYS A 96 25.86 7.19 15.08
CA LYS A 96 25.07 6.41 16.05
C LYS A 96 23.67 6.94 16.28
N LYS A 97 23.39 8.19 15.88
CA LYS A 97 22.07 8.79 16.03
C LYS A 97 21.15 8.25 14.96
N LYS A 98 19.90 7.99 15.34
CA LYS A 98 18.90 7.45 14.43
C LYS A 98 18.57 8.48 13.34
N GLU A 99 18.46 9.75 13.70
CA GLU A 99 18.13 10.83 12.77
C GLU A 99 19.20 10.97 11.67
N ASP A 100 20.48 11.01 12.07
CA ASP A 100 21.61 11.09 11.12
C ASP A 100 21.65 9.86 10.17
N ILE A 101 21.26 8.67 10.64
CA ILE A 101 21.17 7.47 9.81
C ILE A 101 20.00 7.58 8.82
N ILE A 102 18.85 8.11 9.25
CA ILE A 102 17.69 8.31 8.39
C ILE A 102 18.01 9.32 7.28
N GLU A 103 18.73 10.40 7.60
CA GLU A 103 19.15 11.41 6.63
C GLU A 103 20.08 10.84 5.54
N LEU A 104 20.89 9.83 5.87
CA LEU A 104 21.74 9.12 4.89
C LEU A 104 20.97 8.14 3.99
N LEU A 105 19.77 7.74 4.40
CA LEU A 105 18.96 6.71 3.74
C LEU A 105 17.74 7.28 3.00
N SER A 106 17.51 8.60 3.11
CA SER A 106 16.38 9.30 2.49
C SER A 106 16.70 9.87 1.11
#